data_AF-A0AA38FLC8-F1
#
_entry.id   AF-A0AA38FLC8-F1
#
_cell.length_a   1.000
_cell.length_b   1.000
_cell.length_c   1.000
_cell.angle_alpha   90.00
_cell.angle_beta   90.00
_cell.angle_gamma   90.00
#
_symmetry.space_group_name_H-M   'P 1'
#
loop_
_entity.id
_entity.type
_entity.pdbx_description
1 polymer ?
#
loop_
_entity_poly.entity_id
_entity_poly.type
_entity_poly.pdbx_seq_one_letter_code
_entity_poly.pdbx_strand_id
1 'polypeptide(L)'
;MVARSITVEIDSPVEAKRIWNAIVKDYNLLPTQMPGVCSGVTLLNGNGGVGTVIQINFTPVNKDFSYVNERVDEVDEENFVYKFSYVEGGE
;
A
#
# COMPACT_ATOMS: atom_id res chain seq x y z
N MET A 1 24.36 -9.92 -1.20
CA MET A 1 23.15 -9.71 -0.37
C MET A 1 22.23 -10.90 -0.57
N VAL A 2 21.55 -11.38 0.47
CA VAL A 2 20.60 -12.51 0.38
C VAL A 2 19.19 -11.95 0.41
N ALA A 3 18.42 -12.22 -0.64
CA ALA A 3 16.99 -11.91 -0.66
C ALA A 3 16.22 -13.02 0.08
N ARG A 4 15.21 -12.64 0.87
CA ARG A 4 14.27 -13.56 1.52
C ARG A 4 12.87 -13.23 1.02
N SER A 5 12.02 -14.24 0.89
CA SER A 5 10.63 -14.11 0.45
C SER A 5 9.69 -14.79 1.44
N ILE A 6 8.51 -14.21 1.62
CA ILE A 6 7.38 -14.79 2.35
C ILE A 6 6.19 -14.77 1.40
N THR A 7 5.41 -15.85 1.37
CA THR A 7 4.17 -15.96 0.58
C THR A 7 3.02 -16.18 1.56
N VAL A 8 1.93 -15.43 1.38
CA VAL A 8 0.72 -15.51 2.21
C VAL A 8 -0.48 -15.64 1.29
N GLU A 9 -1.36 -16.58 1.59
CA GLU A 9 -2.62 -16.82 0.89
C GLU A 9 -3.79 -16.50 1.83
N ILE A 10 -4.78 -15.76 1.35
CA ILE A 10 -5.95 -15.32 2.11
C ILE A 10 -7.20 -15.53 1.24
N ASP A 11 -8.10 -16.41 1.68
CA ASP A 11 -9.40 -16.59 1.03
C ASP A 11 -10.37 -15.48 1.43
N SER A 12 -11.13 -14.96 0.46
CA SER A 12 -12.13 -13.92 0.69
C SER A 12 -13.44 -14.27 -0.01
N PRO A 13 -14.60 -14.07 0.64
CA PRO A 13 -15.92 -14.21 0.00
C PRO A 13 -16.27 -13.01 -0.90
N VAL A 14 -15.43 -11.97 -0.93
CA VAL A 14 -15.64 -10.76 -1.72
C VAL A 14 -15.09 -10.96 -3.13
N GLU A 15 -15.81 -10.45 -4.12
CA GLU A 15 -15.41 -10.51 -5.52
C GLU A 15 -14.05 -9.80 -5.77
N ALA A 16 -13.23 -10.37 -6.65
CA ALA A 16 -11.83 -9.98 -6.85
C ALA A 16 -11.68 -8.52 -7.30
N LYS A 17 -12.48 -8.04 -8.25
CA LYS A 17 -12.45 -6.65 -8.73
C LYS A 17 -12.82 -5.66 -7.63
N ARG A 18 -13.72 -6.02 -6.72
CA ARG A 18 -14.04 -5.18 -5.56
C ARG A 18 -12.87 -5.07 -4.59
N ILE A 19 -12.16 -6.18 -4.31
CA ILE A 19 -10.93 -6.15 -3.50
C ILE A 19 -9.85 -5.33 -4.19
N TRP A 20 -9.66 -5.53 -5.50
CA TRP A 20 -8.70 -4.79 -6.30
C TRP A 20 -8.92 -3.27 -6.21
N ASN A 21 -10.15 -2.80 -6.45
CA ASN A 21 -10.48 -1.38 -6.36
C ASN A 21 -10.25 -0.82 -4.94
N ALA A 22 -10.56 -1.61 -3.91
CA ALA A 22 -10.39 -1.22 -2.52
C ALA A 22 -8.92 -1.07 -2.13
N ILE A 23 -8.05 -2.01 -2.52
CA ILE A 23 -6.64 -2.03 -2.12
C ILE A 23 -5.78 -1.12 -3.00
N VAL A 24 -6.03 -1.11 -4.32
CA VAL A 24 -5.13 -0.46 -5.28
C VAL A 24 -5.58 0.96 -5.65
N LYS A 25 -6.90 1.20 -5.71
CA LYS A 25 -7.44 2.47 -6.23
C LYS A 25 -7.92 3.44 -5.15
N ASP A 26 -8.12 2.98 -3.91
CA ASP A 26 -8.61 3.81 -2.81
C ASP A 26 -7.56 3.99 -1.69
N TYR A 27 -6.74 5.03 -1.81
CA TYR A 27 -5.73 5.38 -0.80
C TYR A 27 -6.32 5.79 0.55
N ASN A 28 -7.60 6.18 0.59
CA ASN A 28 -8.23 6.61 1.84
C ASN A 28 -8.85 5.44 2.61
N LEU A 29 -8.92 4.25 2.02
CA LEU A 29 -9.50 3.10 2.68
C LEU A 29 -8.73 2.72 3.95
N LEU A 30 -7.40 2.62 3.87
CA LEU A 30 -6.55 2.23 5.00
C LEU A 30 -6.71 3.14 6.23
N PRO A 31 -6.56 4.48 6.14
CA PRO A 31 -6.77 5.35 7.29
C PRO A 31 -8.23 5.33 7.79
N THR A 32 -9.21 5.12 6.90
CA THR A 32 -10.62 5.03 7.29
C THR A 32 -10.94 3.74 8.06
N GLN A 33 -10.39 2.60 7.63
CA GLN A 33 -10.64 1.30 8.26
C GLN A 33 -9.76 1.08 9.49
N MET A 34 -8.55 1.64 9.52
CA MET A 34 -7.58 1.46 10.61
C MET A 34 -7.06 2.80 11.16
N PRO A 35 -7.95 3.71 11.63
CA PRO A 35 -7.56 5.04 12.09
C PRO A 35 -6.65 5.02 13.33
N GLY A 36 -6.66 3.92 14.09
CA GLY A 36 -5.76 3.74 15.24
C GLY A 36 -4.31 3.48 14.85
N VAL A 37 -4.04 3.07 13.61
CA VAL A 37 -2.70 2.67 13.13
C VAL A 37 -2.20 3.58 12.02
N CYS A 38 -3.07 3.96 11.08
CA CYS A 38 -2.76 4.81 9.94
C CYS A 38 -3.41 6.18 10.14
N SER A 39 -2.61 7.24 10.19
CA SER A 39 -3.08 8.62 10.33
C SER A 39 -3.48 9.24 8.99
N GLY A 40 -2.93 8.75 7.88
CA GLY A 40 -3.31 9.20 6.54
C GLY A 40 -2.37 8.72 5.44
N VAL A 41 -2.77 8.93 4.19
CA VAL A 41 -1.96 8.65 3.00
C VAL A 41 -1.78 9.95 2.21
N THR A 42 -0.57 10.21 1.73
CA THR A 42 -0.23 11.40 0.94
C THR A 42 0.35 10.98 -0.41
N LEU A 43 -0.22 11.48 -1.50
CA LEU A 43 0.35 11.30 -2.83
C LEU A 43 1.55 12.24 -2.99
N LEU A 44 2.76 11.71 -3.07
CA LEU A 44 3.98 12.51 -3.24
C LEU A 44 4.23 12.86 -4.71
N ASN A 45 4.02 11.89 -5.60
CA ASN A 45 4.22 12.06 -7.04
C ASN A 45 3.40 11.03 -7.84
N GLY A 46 3.01 11.37 -9.06
CA GLY A 46 2.35 10.47 -9.99
C GLY A 46 0.83 10.62 -10.03
N ASN A 47 0.17 9.61 -10.60
CA ASN A 47 -1.26 9.63 -10.94
C ASN A 47 -1.99 8.32 -10.59
N GLY A 48 -1.36 7.45 -9.82
CA GLY A 48 -1.86 6.12 -9.48
C GLY A 48 -1.33 4.98 -10.36
N GLY A 49 -0.65 5.29 -11.46
CA GLY A 49 0.03 4.28 -12.30
C GLY A 49 1.46 3.95 -11.86
N VAL A 50 2.16 3.15 -12.66
CA VAL A 50 3.59 2.81 -12.47
C VAL A 50 4.44 4.07 -12.26
N GLY A 51 5.31 4.05 -11.25
CA GLY A 51 6.14 5.17 -10.84
C GLY A 51 5.49 6.15 -9.86
N THR A 52 4.19 6.00 -9.58
CA THR A 52 3.52 6.74 -8.50
C THR A 52 4.18 6.45 -7.17
N VAL A 53 4.34 7.48 -6.35
CA VAL A 53 4.87 7.38 -4.98
C VAL A 53 3.82 7.91 -4.02
N ILE A 54 3.40 7.06 -3.08
CA ILE A 54 2.55 7.44 -1.96
C ILE A 54 3.32 7.30 -0.65
N GLN A 55 3.02 8.17 0.30
CA GLN A 55 3.50 8.10 1.67
C GLN A 55 2.35 7.66 2.57
N ILE A 56 2.54 6.55 3.28
CA ILE A 56 1.62 6.10 4.33
C ILE A 56 2.16 6.60 5.66
N ASN A 57 1.33 7.33 6.40
CA ASN A 57 1.67 7.89 7.70
C ASN A 57 1.00 7.07 8.80
N PHE A 58 1.77 6.72 9.82
CA PHE A 58 1.32 5.96 10.97
C PHE A 58 0.99 6.87 12.14
N THR A 59 0.19 6.36 13.07
CA THR A 59 -0.01 7.00 14.37
C THR A 59 1.18 6.68 15.29
N PRO A 60 1.33 7.39 16.43
CA PRO A 60 2.37 7.08 17.41
C PRO A 60 2.29 5.68 18.06
N VAL A 61 1.29 4.85 17.69
CA VAL A 61 1.24 3.44 18.09
C VAL A 61 2.40 2.65 17.49
N ASN A 62 2.84 3.02 16.28
CA ASN A 62 4.04 2.50 15.68
C ASN A 62 5.23 3.30 16.21
N LYS A 63 6.15 2.62 16.89
CA LYS A 63 7.32 3.25 17.52
C LYS A 63 8.59 3.14 16.68
N ASP A 64 8.56 2.30 15.66
CA ASP A 64 9.75 1.99 14.86
C ASP A 64 9.92 2.96 13.69
N PHE A 65 8.82 3.52 13.18
CA PHE A 65 8.78 4.50 12.09
C PHE A 65 7.44 5.25 12.08
N SER A 66 7.43 6.49 11.61
CA SER A 66 6.22 7.30 11.47
C SER A 66 5.64 7.28 10.05
N TYR A 67 6.44 6.94 9.04
CA TYR A 67 5.97 6.82 7.66
C TYR A 67 6.77 5.83 6.83
N VAL A 68 6.17 5.41 5.72
CA VAL A 68 6.85 4.68 4.63
C VAL A 68 6.41 5.25 3.27
N ASN A 69 7.32 5.24 2.31
CA ASN A 69 7.03 5.59 0.92
C ASN A 69 6.98 4.33 0.07
N GLU A 70 5.84 4.12 -0.58
CA GLU A 70 5.62 3.04 -1.54
C GLU A 70 5.69 3.60 -2.95
N ARG A 71 6.50 2.97 -3.82
CA ARG A 71 6.51 3.24 -5.25
C ARG A 71 5.84 2.09 -6.00
N VAL A 72 4.92 2.42 -6.89
CA VAL A 72 4.27 1.47 -7.80
C VAL A 72 5.27 1.01 -8.86
N ASP A 73 5.49 -0.30 -8.97
CA ASP A 73 6.38 -0.89 -9.98
C ASP A 73 5.59 -1.56 -11.11
N GLU A 74 4.39 -2.09 -10.83
CA GLU A 74 3.54 -2.77 -11.81
C GLU A 74 2.05 -2.63 -11.44
N VAL A 75 1.22 -2.43 -12.46
CA VAL A 75 -0.25 -2.47 -12.35
C VAL A 75 -0.79 -3.22 -13.55
N ASP A 76 -1.31 -4.43 -13.31
CA ASP A 76 -2.03 -5.23 -14.30
C ASP A 76 -3.50 -5.33 -13.87
N GLU A 77 -4.36 -4.51 -14.49
CA GLU A 77 -5.79 -4.49 -14.19
C GLU A 77 -6.55 -5.72 -14.71
N GLU A 78 -6.01 -6.44 -15.69
CA GLU A 78 -6.66 -7.62 -16.27
C GLU A 78 -6.47 -8.83 -15.37
N ASN A 79 -5.26 -8.99 -14.81
CA ASN A 79 -4.91 -10.13 -13.96
C ASN A 79 -4.96 -9.81 -12.45
N PHE A 80 -5.33 -8.58 -12.07
CA PHE A 80 -5.32 -8.10 -10.69
C PHE A 80 -3.95 -8.27 -9.99
N VAL A 81 -2.87 -7.96 -10.71
CA VAL A 81 -1.49 -7.98 -10.17
C VAL A 81 -1.04 -6.55 -9.87
N TYR A 82 -0.72 -6.30 -8.60
CA TYR A 82 -0.17 -5.03 -8.14
C TYR A 82 1.18 -5.29 -7.48
N LYS A 83 2.20 -4.57 -7.93
CA LYS A 83 3.55 -4.66 -7.39
C LYS A 83 4.04 -3.29 -6.98
N PHE A 84 4.61 -3.21 -5.79
CA PHE A 84 5.20 -2.01 -5.25
C PHE A 84 6.48 -2.34 -4.48
N SER A 85 7.30 -1.30 -4.29
CA SER A 85 8.50 -1.35 -3.46
C SER A 85 8.41 -0.26 -2.39
N TYR A 86 8.77 -0.60 -1.15
CA TYR A 86 9.11 0.39 -0.15
C TYR A 86 10.46 1.01 -0.51
N VAL A 87 10.48 2.32 -0.78
CA VAL A 87 11.68 3.04 -1.23
C VAL A 87 12.29 3.92 -0.14
N GLU A 88 11.50 4.27 0.88
CA GLU A 88 11.92 5.10 2.01
C GLU A 88 11.05 4.79 3.23
N GLY A 89 11.58 5.02 4.42
CA GLY A 89 10.86 5.00 5.68
C GLY A 89 11.65 5.80 6.72
N GLY A 90 10.94 6.46 7.62
CA GLY A 90 11.56 7.37 8.58
C GLY A 90 10.70 7.68 9.80
N GLU A 91 11.22 8.57 10.64
CA GLU A 91 10.54 9.16 11.81
C GLU A 91 9.86 10.49 11.47
#